data_AF-A0A412WUD9-F1
#
_entry.id   AF-A0A412WUD9-F1
#
_cell.length_a   1.000
_cell.length_b   1.000
_cell.length_c   1.000
_cell.angle_alpha   90.00
_cell.angle_beta   90.00
_cell.angle_gamma   90.00
#
_symmetry.space_group_name_H-M   'P 1'
#
loop_
_entity.id
_entity.type
_entity.pdbx_description
1 polymer ?
#
loop_
_entity_poly.entity_id
_entity_poly.type
_entity_poly.pdbx_seq_one_letter_code
_entity_poly.pdbx_strand_id
1 'polypeptide(L)'
;QIADKGYTVTNMFTTDTIGVWNELETTDFIDDTVCLNPAIGEVEKIYNTVVALSRKVGNKEQKIILTGDADCISNGEFGRRVPTARASNFSLITGGFFWMSDNEVPIDVRRPALPDNKVYVEKTGSKVIKWSFMIVLPLLLAGIGIFLWIRRKGR
;
A
#
# COMPACT_ATOMS: atom_id res chain seq x y z
N GLN A 1 6.43 -37.18 -0.68
CA GLN A 1 6.61 -36.50 -1.99
C GLN A 1 5.25 -36.04 -2.46
N ILE A 2 5.00 -34.73 -2.52
CA ILE A 2 3.77 -34.20 -3.12
C ILE A 2 3.93 -34.39 -4.63
N ALA A 3 3.04 -35.17 -5.25
CA ALA A 3 3.00 -35.35 -6.70
C ALA A 3 3.03 -33.98 -7.39
N ASP A 4 3.85 -33.84 -8.43
CA ASP A 4 3.88 -32.64 -9.26
C ASP A 4 2.46 -32.38 -9.79
N LYS A 5 1.80 -31.36 -9.24
CA LYS A 5 0.39 -31.04 -9.55
C LYS A 5 0.27 -30.30 -10.89
N GLY A 6 1.32 -30.30 -11.70
CA GLY A 6 1.38 -29.73 -13.04
C GLY A 6 1.41 -28.20 -13.03
N TYR A 7 1.92 -27.58 -11.97
CA TYR A 7 2.06 -26.13 -11.89
C TYR A 7 3.42 -25.69 -12.40
N THR A 8 3.42 -24.69 -13.28
CA THR A 8 4.61 -23.89 -13.57
C THR A 8 4.80 -22.91 -12.41
N VAL A 9 6.00 -22.93 -11.82
CA VAL A 9 6.36 -22.06 -10.70
C VAL A 9 7.24 -20.92 -11.22
N THR A 10 6.79 -19.69 -10.99
CA THR A 10 7.55 -18.47 -11.25
C THR A 10 7.95 -17.85 -9.92
N ASN A 11 9.25 -17.80 -9.63
CA ASN A 11 9.75 -17.15 -8.43
C ASN A 11 9.66 -15.63 -8.62
N MET A 12 8.84 -14.96 -7.81
CA MET A 12 8.67 -13.51 -7.88
C MET A 12 9.69 -12.81 -6.98
N PHE A 13 9.82 -13.27 -5.73
CA PHE A 13 10.76 -12.72 -4.77
C PHE A 13 11.47 -13.81 -3.98
N THR A 14 12.72 -13.51 -3.65
CA THR A 14 13.57 -14.33 -2.81
C THR A 14 14.12 -13.51 -1.67
N THR A 15 14.61 -14.19 -0.64
CA THR A 15 15.42 -13.58 0.41
C THR A 15 16.73 -13.03 -0.16
N ASP A 16 17.48 -12.28 0.67
CA ASP A 16 18.78 -11.74 0.28
C ASP A 16 19.77 -12.87 -0.10
N THR A 17 20.84 -12.48 -0.78
CA THR A 17 21.98 -13.31 -1.19
C THR A 17 22.85 -13.76 -0.03
N ILE A 18 22.77 -13.06 1.12
CA ILE A 18 23.31 -13.52 2.39
C ILE A 18 22.30 -14.53 2.93
N GLY A 19 22.73 -15.77 3.16
CA GLY A 19 21.83 -16.86 3.52
C GLY A 19 20.98 -16.53 4.75
N VAL A 20 19.73 -17.00 4.73
CA VAL A 20 18.81 -16.89 5.86
C VAL A 20 18.31 -18.29 6.23
N TRP A 21 17.72 -18.46 7.41
CA TRP A 21 17.07 -19.70 7.81
C TRP A 21 15.72 -19.41 8.45
N ASN A 22 14.89 -20.45 8.55
CA ASN A 22 13.71 -20.42 9.39
C ASN A 22 14.10 -20.99 10.75
N GLU A 23 13.93 -20.19 11.80
CA GLU A 23 14.07 -20.66 13.17
C GLU A 23 12.96 -21.69 13.47
N LEU A 24 13.35 -22.86 13.98
CA LEU A 24 12.42 -23.93 14.36
C LEU A 24 12.27 -24.07 15.88
N GLU A 25 13.12 -23.39 16.64
CA GLU A 25 13.07 -23.31 18.09
C GLU A 25 12.65 -21.92 18.60
N THR A 26 12.35 -21.81 19.89
CA THR A 26 12.02 -20.53 20.51
C THR A 26 13.28 -19.97 21.15
N THR A 27 13.85 -18.94 20.54
CA THR A 27 15.06 -18.25 21.04
C THR A 27 14.67 -16.90 21.64
N ASP A 28 15.13 -16.61 22.86
CA ASP A 28 14.97 -15.28 23.45
C ASP A 28 16.08 -14.35 22.95
N PHE A 29 15.78 -13.51 21.97
CA PHE A 29 16.78 -12.63 21.37
C PHE A 29 17.32 -11.52 22.29
N ILE A 30 16.79 -11.36 23.51
CA ILE A 30 17.32 -10.40 24.49
C ILE A 30 18.50 -11.02 25.26
N ASP A 31 18.35 -12.26 25.70
CA ASP A 31 19.30 -12.94 26.59
C ASP A 31 20.16 -13.98 25.86
N ASP A 32 19.72 -14.48 24.69
CA ASP A 32 20.41 -15.49 23.91
C ASP A 32 21.05 -14.94 22.62
N THR A 33 21.90 -15.78 22.02
CA THR A 33 22.60 -15.46 20.76
C THR A 33 21.93 -16.15 19.58
N VAL A 34 21.71 -15.38 18.51
CA VAL A 34 21.18 -15.90 17.25
C VAL A 34 22.21 -16.86 16.64
N CYS A 35 21.89 -18.15 16.58
CA CYS A 35 22.74 -19.16 15.96
C CYS A 35 21.91 -20.17 15.17
N LEU A 36 22.38 -20.52 13.97
CA LEU A 36 21.78 -21.60 13.18
C LEU A 36 21.97 -22.93 13.91
N ASN A 37 20.90 -23.72 14.01
CA ASN A 37 20.91 -25.06 14.59
C ASN A 37 20.64 -26.16 13.54
N PRO A 38 21.67 -26.65 12.82
CA PRO A 38 21.50 -27.72 11.84
C PRO A 38 21.03 -29.04 12.46
N ALA A 39 21.21 -29.24 13.76
CA ALA A 39 20.87 -30.50 14.44
C ALA A 39 19.36 -30.72 14.52
N ILE A 40 18.57 -29.64 14.58
CA ILE A 40 17.10 -29.69 14.57
C ILE A 40 16.50 -29.52 13.16
N GLY A 41 17.36 -29.44 12.13
CA GLY A 41 16.96 -29.36 10.74
C GLY A 41 16.81 -27.94 10.19
N GLU A 42 17.34 -26.93 10.88
CA GLU A 42 17.45 -25.60 10.30
C GLU A 42 18.46 -25.60 9.16
N VAL A 43 18.14 -24.85 8.10
CA VAL A 43 18.97 -24.79 6.90
C VAL A 43 19.09 -23.35 6.45
N GLU A 44 20.32 -22.86 6.43
CA GLU A 44 20.65 -21.60 5.79
C GLU A 44 20.63 -21.76 4.27
N LYS A 45 19.76 -21.00 3.59
CA LYS A 45 19.67 -20.96 2.13
C LYS A 45 18.87 -19.75 1.67
N ILE A 46 18.79 -19.57 0.36
CA ILE A 46 17.87 -18.61 -0.24
C ILE A 46 16.46 -19.23 -0.26
N TYR A 47 15.50 -18.51 0.29
CA TYR A 47 14.09 -18.91 0.30
C TYR A 47 13.28 -18.04 -0.66
N ASN A 48 12.29 -18.65 -1.30
CA ASN A 48 11.29 -17.90 -2.06
C ASN A 48 10.26 -17.34 -1.08
N THR A 49 10.05 -16.02 -1.09
CA THR A 49 9.07 -15.36 -0.22
C THR A 49 7.75 -15.12 -0.93
N VAL A 50 7.77 -15.02 -2.27
CA VAL A 50 6.57 -14.96 -3.11
C VAL A 50 6.78 -15.77 -4.38
N VAL A 51 5.80 -16.61 -4.72
CA VAL A 51 5.76 -17.37 -5.96
C VAL A 51 4.42 -17.20 -6.68
N ALA A 52 4.47 -17.15 -8.01
CA ALA A 52 3.30 -17.28 -8.85
C ALA A 52 3.25 -18.71 -9.42
N LEU A 53 2.11 -19.35 -9.31
CA LEU A 53 1.84 -20.68 -9.85
C LEU A 53 0.82 -20.54 -10.96
N SER A 54 1.08 -21.18 -12.10
CA SER A 54 0.07 -21.30 -13.14
C SER A 54 -0.03 -22.71 -13.69
N ARG A 55 -1.22 -23.10 -14.15
CA ARG A 55 -1.44 -24.35 -14.88
C ARG A 55 -2.64 -24.26 -15.80
N LYS A 56 -2.66 -25.09 -16.85
CA LYS A 56 -3.87 -25.24 -17.67
C LYS A 56 -4.90 -26.12 -16.98
N VAL A 57 -6.15 -25.66 -16.98
CA VAL A 57 -7.33 -26.41 -16.54
C VAL A 57 -8.38 -26.33 -17.64
N GLY A 58 -8.45 -27.38 -18.47
CA GLY A 58 -9.23 -27.36 -19.71
C GLY A 58 -8.74 -26.27 -20.66
N ASN A 59 -9.63 -25.35 -21.05
CA ASN A 59 -9.33 -24.24 -21.96
C ASN A 59 -8.91 -22.95 -21.24
N LYS A 60 -8.76 -22.96 -19.92
CA LYS A 60 -8.41 -21.78 -19.12
C LYS A 60 -7.08 -21.97 -18.40
N GLU A 61 -6.47 -20.86 -17.99
CA GLU A 61 -5.31 -20.86 -17.09
C GLU A 61 -5.77 -20.61 -15.65
N GLN A 62 -5.40 -21.50 -14.74
CA GLN A 62 -5.53 -21.27 -13.31
C GLN A 62 -4.25 -20.61 -12.82
N LYS A 63 -4.39 -19.49 -12.11
CA LYS A 63 -3.29 -18.70 -11.55
C LYS A 63 -3.43 -18.61 -10.03
N ILE A 64 -2.32 -18.71 -9.32
CA ILE A 64 -2.25 -18.58 -7.86
C ILE A 64 -1.02 -17.73 -7.53
N ILE A 65 -1.15 -16.77 -6.63
CA ILE A 65 -0.01 -16.10 -6.01
C ILE A 65 0.05 -16.57 -4.56
N LEU A 66 1.21 -17.06 -4.14
CA LEU A 66 1.48 -17.48 -2.77
C LEU A 66 2.50 -16.52 -2.16
N THR A 67 2.14 -15.90 -1.04
CA THR A 67 3.02 -15.04 -0.24
C THR A 67 3.32 -15.72 1.10
N GLY A 68 4.55 -15.57 1.59
CA GLY A 68 4.97 -16.09 2.89
C GLY A 68 4.51 -15.24 4.08
N ASP A 69 4.02 -14.03 3.82
CA ASP A 69 3.52 -13.08 4.81
C ASP A 69 2.16 -12.53 4.34
N ALA A 70 1.19 -12.49 5.24
CA ALA A 70 -0.14 -11.92 4.99
C ALA A 70 -0.18 -10.43 5.32
N ASP A 71 0.70 -9.94 6.19
CA ASP A 71 0.71 -8.54 6.58
C ASP A 71 1.16 -7.65 5.42
N CYS A 72 1.90 -8.20 4.45
CA CYS A 72 2.31 -7.48 3.24
C CYS A 72 1.13 -6.93 2.43
N ILE A 73 -0.10 -7.43 2.64
CA ILE A 73 -1.34 -6.93 2.01
C ILE A 73 -2.26 -6.14 2.95
N SER A 74 -1.78 -5.82 4.15
CA SER A 74 -2.54 -5.04 5.12
C SER A 74 -2.56 -3.55 4.78
N ASN A 75 -3.60 -2.85 5.25
CA ASN A 75 -3.69 -1.39 5.12
C ASN A 75 -2.52 -0.68 5.81
N GLY A 76 -1.99 -1.24 6.90
CA GLY A 76 -0.83 -0.70 7.61
C GLY A 76 0.42 -0.73 6.74
N GLU A 77 0.66 -1.84 6.05
CA GLU A 77 1.81 -2.02 5.19
C GLU A 77 1.76 -1.19 3.89
N PHE A 78 0.56 -0.88 3.38
CA PHE A 78 0.43 -0.01 2.19
C PHE A 78 0.87 1.43 2.45
N GLY A 79 0.66 1.93 3.66
CA GLY A 79 1.07 3.28 4.07
C GLY A 79 2.46 3.33 4.73
N ARG A 80 3.07 2.17 5.00
CA ARG A 80 4.31 2.11 5.78
C ARG A 80 5.45 2.76 5.02
N ARG A 81 6.19 3.62 5.72
CA ARG A 81 7.42 4.24 5.22
C ARG A 81 8.60 3.57 5.89
N VAL A 82 9.46 2.94 5.09
CA VAL A 82 10.73 2.39 5.55
C VAL A 82 11.82 3.40 5.20
N PRO A 83 12.58 3.94 6.16
CA PRO A 83 13.56 5.01 5.88
C PRO A 83 14.59 4.62 4.83
N THR A 84 14.95 3.34 4.75
CA THR A 84 15.99 2.79 3.88
C THR A 84 15.45 2.12 2.62
N ALA A 85 14.13 2.00 2.46
CA ALA A 85 13.53 1.24 1.35
C ALA A 85 12.20 1.84 0.87
N ARG A 86 11.94 1.74 -0.44
CA ARG A 86 10.63 2.08 -0.99
C ARG A 86 9.69 0.89 -0.85
N ALA A 87 8.77 0.96 0.09
CA ALA A 87 7.67 0.00 0.18
C ALA A 87 6.89 0.00 -1.14
N SER A 88 6.73 -1.18 -1.74
CA SER A 88 6.07 -1.36 -3.04
C SER A 88 4.98 -2.45 -2.97
N ASN A 89 4.45 -2.70 -1.77
CA ASN A 89 3.42 -3.71 -1.51
C ASN A 89 2.15 -3.44 -2.33
N PHE A 90 1.75 -2.18 -2.47
CA PHE A 90 0.63 -1.81 -3.32
C PHE A 90 0.86 -2.20 -4.78
N SER A 91 2.06 -1.97 -5.32
CA SER A 91 2.43 -2.34 -6.69
C SER A 91 2.46 -3.85 -6.90
N LEU A 92 2.95 -4.60 -5.91
CA LEU A 92 2.92 -6.07 -5.93
C LEU A 92 1.49 -6.59 -6.06
N ILE A 93 0.57 -6.10 -5.24
CA ILE A 93 -0.81 -6.60 -5.20
C ILE A 93 -1.60 -6.17 -6.42
N THR A 94 -1.49 -4.91 -6.82
CA THR A 94 -2.15 -4.44 -8.05
C THR A 94 -1.62 -5.12 -9.31
N GLY A 95 -0.31 -5.31 -9.42
CA GLY A 95 0.31 -6.08 -10.50
C GLY A 95 -0.09 -7.56 -10.48
N GLY A 96 -0.19 -8.15 -9.29
CA GLY A 96 -0.68 -9.51 -9.08
C GLY A 96 -2.13 -9.69 -9.52
N PHE A 97 -3.01 -8.76 -9.14
CA PHE A 97 -4.41 -8.75 -9.60
C PHE A 97 -4.53 -8.56 -11.10
N PHE A 98 -3.73 -7.66 -11.68
CA PHE A 98 -3.65 -7.47 -13.13
C PHE A 98 -3.29 -8.78 -13.84
N TRP A 99 -2.23 -9.46 -13.39
CA TRP A 99 -1.81 -10.75 -13.95
C TRP A 99 -2.85 -11.86 -13.77
N MET A 100 -3.49 -11.95 -12.60
CA MET A 100 -4.55 -12.93 -12.33
C MET A 100 -5.82 -12.68 -13.17
N SER A 101 -6.02 -11.45 -13.63
CA SER A 101 -7.13 -11.06 -14.52
C SER A 101 -6.82 -11.19 -16.02
N ASP A 102 -5.79 -11.97 -16.38
CA ASP A 102 -5.34 -12.08 -17.77
C ASP A 102 -4.94 -10.74 -18.41
N ASN A 103 -4.45 -9.81 -17.58
CA ASN A 103 -4.08 -8.44 -17.97
C ASN A 103 -5.26 -7.58 -18.44
N GLU A 104 -6.49 -7.94 -18.08
CA GLU A 104 -7.70 -7.22 -18.49
C GLU A 104 -8.16 -6.15 -17.48
N VAL A 105 -7.85 -6.30 -16.19
CA VAL A 105 -8.29 -5.38 -15.12
C VAL A 105 -7.10 -4.78 -14.35
N PRO A 106 -7.19 -3.56 -13.78
CA PRO A 106 -8.40 -2.77 -13.58
C PRO A 106 -8.91 -2.17 -14.89
N ILE A 107 -10.20 -2.41 -15.18
CA ILE A 107 -10.90 -1.66 -16.21
C ILE A 107 -10.76 -0.18 -15.84
N ASP A 108 -10.39 0.66 -16.79
CA ASP A 108 -10.24 2.09 -16.54
C ASP A 108 -11.61 2.70 -16.20
N VAL A 109 -11.90 2.76 -14.90
CA VAL A 109 -13.10 3.37 -14.33
C VAL A 109 -12.90 4.87 -14.09
N ARG A 110 -11.77 5.46 -14.51
CA ARG A 110 -11.58 6.90 -14.37
C ARG A 110 -12.66 7.60 -15.17
N ARG A 111 -13.34 8.54 -14.52
CA ARG A 111 -14.21 9.45 -15.25
C ARG A 111 -13.35 10.18 -16.29
N PRO A 112 -13.83 10.30 -17.54
CA PRO A 112 -13.19 11.20 -18.49
C PRO A 112 -13.06 12.58 -17.86
N ALA A 113 -11.99 13.30 -18.21
CA ALA A 113 -11.75 14.64 -17.68
C ALA A 113 -13.02 15.48 -17.83
N LEU A 114 -13.44 16.15 -16.75
CA LEU A 114 -14.61 17.01 -16.80
C LEU A 114 -14.42 18.00 -17.95
N PRO A 115 -15.40 18.12 -18.86
CA PRO A 115 -15.28 19.01 -20.02
C PRO A 115 -15.11 20.47 -19.58
N ASP A 116 -15.59 20.81 -18.39
CA ASP A 116 -15.39 22.10 -17.75
C ASP A 116 -14.43 21.96 -16.55
N ASN A 117 -13.20 22.42 -16.74
CA ASN A 117 -12.15 22.47 -15.72
C ASN A 117 -11.65 23.90 -15.46
N LYS A 118 -12.35 24.93 -15.97
CA LYS A 118 -11.91 26.32 -15.92
C LYS A 118 -13.06 27.24 -15.55
N VAL A 119 -12.96 27.85 -14.38
CA VAL A 119 -13.85 28.94 -14.00
C VAL A 119 -13.32 30.24 -14.60
N TYR A 120 -14.00 30.75 -15.62
CA TYR A 120 -13.71 32.06 -16.21
C TYR A 120 -14.33 33.16 -15.34
N VAL A 121 -13.55 33.69 -14.41
CA VAL A 121 -13.95 34.87 -13.64
C VAL A 121 -13.42 36.11 -14.34
N GLU A 122 -14.30 37.06 -14.64
CA GLU A 122 -13.91 38.38 -15.14
C GLU A 122 -12.92 39.05 -14.16
N LYS A 123 -11.97 39.84 -14.66
CA LYS A 123 -10.96 40.53 -13.82
C LYS A 123 -11.59 41.29 -12.65
N THR A 124 -12.76 41.88 -12.86
CA THR A 124 -13.56 42.57 -11.84
C THR A 124 -14.08 41.61 -10.78
N GLY A 125 -14.68 40.48 -11.19
CA GLY A 125 -15.15 39.45 -10.27
C GLY A 125 -14.03 38.83 -9.43
N SER A 126 -12.86 38.60 -10.02
CA SER A 126 -11.69 38.07 -9.29
C SER A 126 -11.22 39.02 -8.19
N LYS A 127 -11.23 40.34 -8.45
CA LYS A 127 -10.91 41.36 -7.44
C LYS A 127 -11.92 41.35 -6.30
N VAL A 128 -13.21 41.25 -6.60
CA VAL A 128 -14.28 41.21 -5.59
C VAL A 128 -14.13 39.98 -4.71
N ILE A 129 -13.95 38.79 -5.29
CA ILE A 129 -13.75 37.53 -4.55
C ILE A 129 -12.51 37.61 -3.67
N LYS A 130 -11.40 38.15 -4.19
CA LYS A 130 -10.18 38.30 -3.40
C LYS A 130 -10.41 39.22 -2.20
N TRP A 131 -11.04 40.38 -2.40
CA TRP A 131 -11.31 41.33 -1.32
C TRP A 131 -12.30 40.79 -0.29
N SER A 132 -13.32 40.05 -0.72
CA SER A 132 -14.31 39.47 0.18
C SER A 132 -13.69 38.43 1.10
N PHE A 133 -12.83 37.55 0.59
CA PHE A 133 -12.18 36.51 1.41
C PHE A 133 -11.00 37.04 2.23
N MET A 134 -10.30 38.08 1.76
CA MET A 134 -9.09 38.58 2.42
C MET A 134 -9.40 39.64 3.49
N ILE A 135 -10.51 40.38 3.37
CA ILE A 135 -10.84 41.49 4.28
C ILE A 135 -12.22 41.33 4.89
N VAL A 136 -13.27 41.16 4.07
CA VAL A 136 -14.65 41.13 4.58
C VAL A 136 -14.87 39.94 5.50
N LEU A 137 -14.53 38.73 5.06
CA LEU A 137 -14.75 37.51 5.84
C LEU A 137 -13.96 37.48 7.16
N PRO A 138 -12.64 37.80 7.20
CA PRO A 138 -11.89 37.87 8.46
C PRO A 138 -12.45 38.91 9.44
N LEU A 139 -12.84 40.10 8.96
CA LEU A 139 -13.43 41.14 9.81
C LEU A 139 -14.79 40.72 10.36
N LEU A 140 -15.62 40.06 9.54
CA LEU A 140 -16.93 39.56 9.95
C LEU A 140 -16.77 38.45 11.01
N LEU A 141 -15.85 37.52 10.82
CA LEU A 141 -15.51 36.49 11.81
C LEU A 141 -14.96 37.09 13.11
N ALA A 142 -14.06 38.07 13.03
CA ALA A 142 -13.54 38.78 14.19
C ALA A 142 -14.64 39.53 14.94
N GLY A 143 -15.54 40.21 14.22
CA GLY A 143 -16.69 40.92 14.78
C GLY A 143 -17.65 39.99 15.50
N ILE A 144 -17.99 38.84 14.90
CA ILE A 144 -18.79 37.79 15.55
C ILE A 144 -18.07 37.28 16.81
N GLY A 145 -16.77 37.00 16.72
CA GLY A 145 -15.96 36.54 17.84
C GLY A 145 -15.97 37.52 19.02
N ILE A 146 -15.76 38.81 18.76
CA ILE A 146 -15.80 39.88 19.77
C ILE A 146 -17.21 39.99 20.37
N PHE A 147 -18.25 39.98 19.54
CA PHE A 147 -19.64 40.04 19.99
C PHE A 147 -19.99 38.87 20.93
N LEU A 148 -19.61 37.64 20.56
CA LEU A 148 -19.80 36.46 21.39
C LEU A 148 -18.99 36.55 22.69
N TRP A 149 -17.77 37.06 22.64
CA TRP A 149 -16.92 37.25 23.83
C TRP A 149 -17.54 38.23 24.83
N ILE A 150 -18.03 39.39 24.36
CA ILE A 150 -18.72 40.39 25.20
C ILE A 150 -19.98 39.78 25.83
N ARG A 151 -20.80 39.09 25.03
CA ARG A 151 -22.03 38.45 25.53
C ARG A 151 -21.76 37.37 26.57
N ARG A 152 -20.63 36.66 26.48
CA ARG A 152 -20.24 35.64 27.45
C ARG A 152 -19.67 36.22 28.74
N LYS A 153 -19.03 37.39 28.70
CA LYS A 153 -18.45 38.05 29.88
C LYS A 153 -19.49 38.77 30.75
N GLY A 154 -20.69 39.02 30.20
CA GLY A 154 -21.84 39.56 30.92
C GLY A 154 -22.73 38.51 31.59
N ARG A 155 -22.32 37.22 31.60
CA ARG A 155 -22.82 36.17 32.49
C ARG A 155 -21.75 35.85 33.51
#